data_AF-A0A520RYI3-F1
#
_entry.id   AF-A0A520RYI3-F1
#
_cell.length_a   1.000
_cell.length_b   1.000
_cell.length_c   1.000
_cell.angle_alpha   90.00
_cell.angle_beta   90.00
_cell.angle_gamma   90.00
#
_symmetry.space_group_name_H-M   'P 1'
#
loop_
_entity.id
_entity.type
_entity.pdbx_description
1 polymer ?
#
loop_
_entity_poly.entity_id
_entity_poly.type
_entity_poly.pdbx_seq_one_letter_code
_entity_poly.pdbx_strand_id
1 'polypeptide(L)'
;MKDYCGFLNKQQIILSTKNYETDGVSYYGSFGEEIHLKRNYSNYQLRYHEVLKRFRNNGCDPNFLLGGRSGTLWHSAKREDRLFILINGQESRKVDFPCSHINLCYRQEQNQWYQTATYKELVAQGRDHEDAYIVSPSLPRDIVKKMVELMLNVKGRSAVSNVFNKWLKQKNSKKDRNASSKLVRDYYQAGYSNIEIMDLIERKHESIKSYFYKGKLAGQILQWEEANLIHHIAHTLQEKFGFPVLTVYDELIFEEQHLPLVKRLMFTLGDCEICAHYSLMSQIKQL
;
A
#
# COMPACT_ATOMS: atom_id res chain seq x y z
N MET A 1 6.84 -6.70 -16.71
CA MET A 1 7.05 -7.76 -15.70
C MET A 1 8.10 -8.79 -16.10
N LYS A 2 8.12 -9.28 -17.35
CA LYS A 2 9.13 -10.24 -17.81
C LYS A 2 10.56 -9.70 -17.61
N ASP A 3 10.82 -8.47 -18.05
CA ASP A 3 12.17 -7.89 -17.98
C ASP A 3 12.59 -7.59 -16.53
N TYR A 4 11.66 -7.09 -15.71
CA TYR A 4 11.84 -6.95 -14.26
C TYR A 4 12.23 -8.29 -13.59
N CYS A 5 11.48 -9.38 -13.84
CA CYS A 5 11.80 -10.68 -13.27
C CYS A 5 13.12 -11.22 -13.85
N GLY A 6 13.35 -11.02 -15.15
CA GLY A 6 14.59 -11.40 -15.82
C GLY A 6 15.81 -10.68 -15.28
N PHE A 7 15.67 -9.42 -14.84
CA PHE A 7 16.71 -8.70 -14.12
C PHE A 7 16.97 -9.34 -12.75
N LEU A 8 15.91 -9.55 -11.95
CA LEU A 8 16.02 -10.17 -10.63
C LEU A 8 16.61 -11.60 -10.69
N ASN A 9 16.29 -12.37 -11.73
CA ASN A 9 16.81 -13.73 -11.92
C ASN A 9 18.30 -13.79 -12.22
N LYS A 10 18.93 -12.66 -12.54
CA LYS A 10 20.40 -12.55 -12.68
C LYS A 10 21.09 -12.21 -11.37
N GLN A 11 20.34 -11.95 -10.30
CA GLN A 11 20.82 -11.52 -9.00
C GLN A 11 20.67 -12.65 -7.99
N GLN A 12 21.53 -12.68 -6.97
CA GLN A 12 21.39 -13.63 -5.87
C GLN A 12 20.49 -13.03 -4.80
N ILE A 13 19.32 -13.63 -4.56
CA ILE A 13 18.39 -13.17 -3.53
C ILE A 13 18.27 -14.23 -2.45
N ILE A 14 18.56 -13.85 -1.22
CA ILE A 14 18.62 -14.77 -0.09
C ILE A 14 17.55 -14.34 0.92
N LEU A 15 16.51 -15.16 1.08
CA LEU A 15 15.52 -14.96 2.13
C LEU A 15 15.99 -15.68 3.39
N SER A 16 16.33 -14.88 4.40
CA SER A 16 16.72 -15.32 5.73
C SER A 16 15.74 -14.77 6.77
N THR A 17 15.79 -15.31 7.98
CA THR A 17 15.02 -14.82 9.13
C THR A 17 15.97 -14.47 10.28
N LYS A 18 15.44 -13.87 11.34
CA LYS A 18 16.21 -13.67 12.57
C LYS A 18 16.75 -15.00 13.15
N ASN A 19 16.04 -16.11 12.92
CA ASN A 19 16.38 -17.43 13.44
C ASN A 19 16.85 -18.36 12.31
N TYR A 20 17.64 -17.84 11.35
CA TYR A 20 18.04 -18.60 10.16
C TYR A 20 18.77 -19.91 10.45
N GLU A 21 19.42 -20.04 11.62
CA GLU A 21 20.04 -21.29 12.07
C GLU A 21 19.01 -22.42 12.23
N THR A 22 17.78 -22.09 12.62
CA THR A 22 16.67 -23.05 12.78
C THR A 22 15.74 -23.07 11.58
N ASP A 23 15.47 -21.92 10.98
CA ASP A 23 14.47 -21.74 9.93
C ASP A 23 15.06 -22.03 8.53
N GLY A 24 16.38 -22.09 8.43
CA GLY A 24 17.10 -22.23 7.16
C GLY A 24 17.08 -20.94 6.34
N VAL A 25 17.60 -21.07 5.11
CA VAL A 25 17.76 -19.97 4.17
C VAL A 25 17.22 -20.42 2.82
N SER A 26 16.46 -19.56 2.15
CA SER A 26 15.96 -19.82 0.79
C SER A 26 16.68 -18.95 -0.24
N TYR A 27 17.04 -19.55 -1.36
CA TYR A 27 17.80 -18.90 -2.45
C TYR A 27 16.91 -18.71 -3.67
N TYR A 28 16.97 -17.52 -4.27
CA TYR A 28 16.23 -17.14 -5.47
C TYR A 28 17.11 -16.43 -6.48
N GLY A 29 16.72 -16.50 -7.75
CA GLY A 29 17.43 -15.89 -8.86
C GLY A 29 18.69 -16.67 -9.22
N SER A 30 19.84 -16.00 -9.33
CA SER A 30 21.10 -16.68 -9.64
C SER A 30 21.44 -17.65 -8.52
N PHE A 31 21.57 -18.94 -8.85
CA PHE A 31 21.83 -20.04 -7.91
C PHE A 31 20.67 -20.43 -6.99
N GLY A 32 19.42 -20.06 -7.33
CA GLY A 32 18.24 -20.40 -6.55
C GLY A 32 17.01 -20.74 -7.41
N GLU A 33 15.84 -20.73 -6.78
CA GLU A 33 14.57 -20.87 -7.50
C GLU A 33 14.33 -19.65 -8.40
N GLU A 34 13.77 -19.91 -9.60
CA GLU A 34 13.45 -18.84 -10.54
C GLU A 34 12.35 -17.92 -9.97
N ILE A 35 12.63 -16.62 -9.97
CA ILE A 35 11.70 -15.57 -9.61
C ILE A 35 10.72 -15.37 -10.75
N HIS A 36 9.47 -15.69 -10.49
CA HIS A 36 8.38 -15.44 -11.42
C HIS A 36 7.24 -14.69 -10.72
N LEU A 37 7.18 -13.37 -10.93
CA LEU A 37 6.10 -12.55 -10.40
C LEU A 37 4.82 -12.78 -11.20
N LYS A 38 3.82 -13.39 -10.57
CA LYS A 38 2.44 -13.35 -11.07
C LYS A 38 1.70 -12.21 -10.40
N ARG A 39 1.00 -11.41 -11.20
CA ARG A 39 -0.01 -10.49 -10.68
C ARG A 39 -1.29 -11.27 -10.53
N ASN A 40 -1.86 -11.25 -9.31
CA ASN A 40 -3.13 -11.90 -9.08
C ASN A 40 -4.25 -10.98 -9.60
N TYR A 41 -4.60 -11.18 -10.87
CA TYR A 41 -5.76 -10.55 -11.49
C TYR A 41 -7.01 -11.40 -11.27
N SER A 42 -7.28 -11.89 -10.05
CA SER A 42 -8.49 -12.65 -9.77
C SER A 42 -8.97 -12.43 -8.34
N ASN A 43 -10.26 -12.14 -8.17
CA ASN A 43 -11.00 -12.57 -6.98
C ASN A 43 -12.54 -12.40 -7.00
N TYR A 44 -13.20 -11.77 -7.99
CA TYR A 44 -14.67 -11.54 -7.88
C TYR A 44 -15.47 -11.48 -9.19
N GLN A 45 -15.27 -12.42 -10.13
CA GLN A 45 -16.10 -12.52 -11.36
C GLN A 45 -17.61 -12.66 -11.08
N LEU A 46 -18.02 -13.20 -9.93
CA LEU A 46 -19.42 -13.59 -9.70
C LEU A 46 -20.30 -12.54 -9.00
N ARG A 47 -19.75 -11.53 -8.31
CA ARG A 47 -20.57 -10.61 -7.47
C ARG A 47 -20.83 -9.22 -8.05
N TYR A 48 -20.07 -8.79 -9.08
CA TYR A 48 -20.14 -7.41 -9.60
C TYR A 48 -20.23 -7.35 -11.13
N HIS A 49 -20.68 -8.44 -11.77
CA HIS A 49 -20.75 -8.55 -13.22
C HIS A 49 -21.47 -7.36 -13.89
N GLU A 50 -22.52 -6.81 -13.28
CA GLU A 50 -23.24 -5.67 -13.86
C GLU A 50 -22.50 -4.33 -13.76
N VAL A 51 -21.74 -4.10 -12.70
CA VAL A 51 -20.87 -2.92 -12.56
C VAL A 51 -19.69 -3.03 -13.53
N LEU A 52 -19.15 -4.23 -13.69
CA LEU A 52 -18.06 -4.53 -14.63
C LEU A 52 -18.51 -4.41 -16.11
N LYS A 53 -19.78 -4.70 -16.42
CA LYS A 53 -20.37 -4.44 -17.75
C LYS A 53 -20.36 -2.97 -18.13
N ARG A 54 -20.52 -2.05 -17.16
CA ARG A 54 -20.46 -0.60 -17.42
C ARG A 54 -19.06 -0.14 -17.83
N PHE A 55 -18.00 -0.79 -17.31
CA PHE A 55 -16.62 -0.54 -17.71
C PHE A 55 -16.22 -1.20 -19.04
N ARG A 56 -16.86 -2.32 -19.42
CA ARG A 56 -16.68 -2.97 -20.75
C ARG A 56 -17.08 -2.07 -21.91
N ASN A 57 -18.08 -1.20 -21.74
CA ASN A 57 -18.56 -0.34 -22.82
C ASN A 57 -17.58 0.78 -23.22
N ASN A 58 -16.51 0.98 -22.45
CA ASN A 58 -15.44 1.95 -22.75
C ASN A 58 -14.16 1.30 -23.32
N GLY A 59 -14.24 0.06 -23.81
CA GLY A 59 -13.12 -0.58 -24.53
C GLY A 59 -11.98 -1.13 -23.64
N CYS A 60 -12.14 -1.15 -22.31
CA CYS A 60 -11.17 -1.79 -21.42
C CYS A 60 -11.41 -3.30 -21.33
N ASP A 61 -10.38 -4.08 -21.66
CA ASP A 61 -10.37 -5.56 -21.61
C ASP A 61 -10.80 -6.06 -20.20
N PRO A 62 -11.85 -6.89 -20.11
CA PRO A 62 -12.36 -7.45 -18.86
C PRO A 62 -11.43 -8.45 -18.14
N ASN A 63 -10.20 -8.68 -18.62
CA ASN A 63 -9.17 -9.45 -17.90
C ASN A 63 -8.50 -8.71 -16.72
N PHE A 64 -8.86 -7.45 -16.45
CA PHE A 64 -8.34 -6.68 -15.32
C PHE A 64 -9.25 -6.78 -14.07
N LEU A 65 -9.12 -7.86 -13.30
CA LEU A 65 -9.72 -7.96 -11.96
C LEU A 65 -8.74 -7.30 -10.97
N LEU A 66 -9.06 -6.07 -10.54
CA LEU A 66 -8.22 -5.09 -9.83
C LEU A 66 -7.77 -5.51 -8.40
N GLY A 67 -7.14 -6.67 -8.26
CA GLY A 67 -6.36 -7.07 -7.10
C GLY A 67 -4.88 -6.70 -7.25
N GLY A 68 -4.36 -6.69 -8.50
CA GLY A 68 -3.16 -6.00 -9.02
C GLY A 68 -1.79 -6.31 -8.40
N ARG A 69 -1.76 -6.70 -7.12
CA ARG A 69 -0.57 -6.93 -6.33
C ARG A 69 0.16 -8.16 -6.86
N SER A 70 1.48 -8.03 -6.95
CA SER A 70 2.37 -9.16 -7.18
C SER A 70 2.26 -10.14 -6.01
N GLY A 71 2.29 -11.43 -6.30
CA GLY A 71 2.47 -12.47 -5.30
C GLY A 71 3.82 -13.16 -5.50
N THR A 72 4.61 -13.30 -4.43
CA THR A 72 5.84 -14.13 -4.37
C THR A 72 6.09 -14.67 -2.98
N LEU A 73 7.15 -15.47 -2.89
CA LEU A 73 7.68 -16.10 -1.67
C LEU A 73 8.16 -15.08 -0.61
N TRP A 74 8.72 -13.92 -1.00
CA TRP A 74 9.07 -12.87 -0.02
C TRP A 74 7.88 -12.00 0.40
N HIS A 75 6.73 -12.08 -0.29
CA HIS A 75 5.50 -11.41 0.17
C HIS A 75 4.90 -12.12 1.40
N SER A 76 5.20 -13.41 1.60
CA SER A 76 4.85 -14.15 2.82
C SER A 76 5.83 -13.94 3.98
N ALA A 77 7.00 -13.32 3.73
CA ALA A 77 7.93 -13.00 4.80
C ALA A 77 7.31 -12.00 5.78
N LYS A 78 7.47 -12.27 7.08
CA LYS A 78 6.98 -11.37 8.13
C LYS A 78 7.72 -10.04 8.03
N ARG A 79 7.08 -8.97 8.50
CA ARG A 79 7.64 -7.61 8.42
C ARG A 79 9.01 -7.50 9.09
N GLU A 80 9.22 -8.24 10.18
CA GLU A 80 10.50 -8.30 10.89
C GLU A 80 11.57 -9.05 10.10
N ASP A 81 11.19 -10.15 9.43
CA ASP A 81 12.11 -11.02 8.68
C ASP A 81 12.67 -10.34 7.43
N ARG A 82 11.94 -9.37 6.86
CA ARG A 82 12.37 -8.62 5.66
C ARG A 82 13.68 -7.85 5.85
N LEU A 83 14.07 -7.55 7.09
CA LEU A 83 15.35 -6.91 7.41
C LEU A 83 16.55 -7.84 7.22
N PHE A 84 16.32 -9.16 7.15
CA PHE A 84 17.36 -10.17 6.98
C PHE A 84 17.48 -10.67 5.54
N ILE A 85 16.72 -10.08 4.61
CA ILE A 85 16.88 -10.38 3.19
C ILE A 85 18.25 -9.87 2.75
N LEU A 86 19.02 -10.72 2.09
CA LEU A 86 20.28 -10.32 1.46
C LEU A 86 20.10 -10.31 -0.06
N ILE A 87 20.75 -9.33 -0.69
CA ILE A 87 20.79 -9.22 -2.14
C ILE A 87 22.25 -9.16 -2.56
N ASN A 88 22.68 -10.10 -3.39
CA ASN A 88 24.08 -10.29 -3.79
C ASN A 88 25.04 -10.40 -2.58
N GLY A 89 24.56 -11.06 -1.51
CA GLY A 89 25.29 -11.19 -0.24
C GLY A 89 25.34 -9.92 0.62
N GLN A 90 24.73 -8.82 0.18
CA GLN A 90 24.72 -7.54 0.90
C GLN A 90 23.44 -7.36 1.73
N GLU A 91 23.54 -6.62 2.83
CA GLU A 91 22.38 -6.22 3.63
C GLU A 91 21.40 -5.39 2.81
N SER A 92 20.11 -5.66 3.01
CA SER A 92 19.05 -4.85 2.43
C SER A 92 18.53 -3.78 3.39
N ARG A 93 17.93 -2.75 2.80
CA ARG A 93 17.07 -1.78 3.48
C ARG A 93 15.73 -1.74 2.78
N LYS A 94 14.75 -1.24 3.51
CA LYS A 94 13.38 -1.07 3.04
C LYS A 94 12.94 0.37 3.14
N VAL A 95 12.17 0.81 2.14
CA VAL A 95 11.52 2.12 2.13
C VAL A 95 10.05 1.91 1.82
N ASP A 96 9.20 2.37 2.73
CA ASP A 96 7.75 2.40 2.56
C ASP A 96 7.37 3.67 1.77
N PHE A 97 6.44 3.57 0.83
CA PHE A 97 5.78 4.74 0.24
C PHE A 97 4.74 5.28 1.24
N PRO A 98 4.99 6.42 1.92
CA PRO A 98 4.13 6.88 3.00
C PRO A 98 2.72 7.19 2.48
N CYS A 99 1.71 6.80 3.25
CA CYS A 99 0.31 7.17 3.02
C CYS A 99 -0.17 6.92 1.58
N SER A 100 0.30 5.86 0.92
CA SER A 100 0.13 5.55 -0.51
C SER A 100 -1.25 5.91 -1.09
N HIS A 101 -2.34 5.39 -0.53
CA HIS A 101 -3.69 5.65 -1.05
C HIS A 101 -4.12 7.12 -0.93
N ILE A 102 -3.77 7.81 0.16
CA ILE A 102 -4.05 9.26 0.29
C ILE A 102 -3.23 10.01 -0.75
N ASN A 103 -1.95 9.68 -0.86
CA ASN A 103 -1.04 10.29 -1.83
C ASN A 103 -1.52 10.11 -3.27
N LEU A 104 -2.02 8.93 -3.65
CA LEU A 104 -2.61 8.69 -4.96
C LEU A 104 -3.82 9.60 -5.22
N CYS A 105 -4.71 9.76 -4.24
CA CYS A 105 -5.84 10.68 -4.38
C CYS A 105 -5.37 12.13 -4.56
N TYR A 106 -4.43 12.63 -3.76
CA TYR A 106 -3.90 14.00 -3.90
C TYR A 106 -3.14 14.20 -5.21
N ARG A 107 -2.40 13.18 -5.65
CA ARG A 107 -1.71 13.17 -6.94
C ARG A 107 -2.69 13.38 -8.08
N GLN A 108 -3.83 12.67 -8.05
CA GLN A 108 -4.89 12.82 -9.04
C GLN A 108 -5.59 14.18 -8.97
N GLU A 109 -5.87 14.69 -7.76
CA GLU A 109 -6.65 15.93 -7.60
C GLU A 109 -5.86 17.20 -7.79
N GLN A 110 -4.62 17.22 -7.33
CA GLN A 110 -3.84 18.45 -7.18
C GLN A 110 -2.53 18.41 -7.95
N ASN A 111 -2.23 17.30 -8.61
CA ASN A 111 -0.94 17.12 -9.26
C ASN A 111 0.22 17.32 -8.23
N GLN A 112 0.02 16.89 -6.97
CA GLN A 112 1.02 16.94 -5.89
C GLN A 112 0.94 15.72 -4.94
N TRP A 113 2.07 15.34 -4.34
CA TRP A 113 2.09 14.36 -3.24
C TRP A 113 1.75 15.07 -1.94
N TYR A 114 0.84 14.50 -1.14
CA TYR A 114 0.44 15.07 0.15
C TYR A 114 1.55 14.96 1.21
N GLN A 115 2.17 13.78 1.33
CA GLN A 115 3.17 13.49 2.35
C GLN A 115 4.30 12.67 1.76
N THR A 116 5.53 13.18 1.82
CA THR A 116 6.72 12.49 1.29
C THR A 116 7.61 11.85 2.36
N ALA A 117 7.43 12.26 3.63
CA ALA A 117 8.14 11.69 4.77
C ALA A 117 7.29 10.62 5.47
N THR A 118 7.92 9.57 5.98
CA THR A 118 7.26 8.61 6.86
C THR A 118 6.91 9.25 8.21
N TYR A 119 5.94 8.68 8.93
CA TYR A 119 5.59 9.16 10.27
C TYR A 119 6.80 9.21 11.21
N LYS A 120 7.71 8.23 11.14
CA LYS A 120 8.93 8.20 11.96
C LYS A 120 9.86 9.38 11.65
N GLU A 121 9.99 9.73 10.38
CA GLU A 121 10.81 10.88 9.95
C GLU A 121 10.16 12.20 10.38
N LEU A 122 8.84 12.32 10.25
CA LEU A 122 8.10 13.49 10.74
C LEU A 122 8.29 13.67 12.25
N VAL A 123 8.16 12.60 13.04
CA VAL A 123 8.41 12.64 14.50
C VAL A 123 9.85 13.07 14.80
N ALA A 124 10.84 12.49 14.11
CA ALA A 124 12.25 12.86 14.30
C ALA A 124 12.54 14.34 13.98
N GLN A 125 11.70 14.98 13.17
CA GLN A 125 11.79 16.39 12.79
C GLN A 125 10.87 17.31 13.61
N GLY A 126 10.09 16.78 14.57
CA GLY A 126 9.10 17.57 15.32
C GLY A 126 7.89 18.02 14.49
N ARG A 127 7.60 17.31 13.38
CA ARG A 127 6.57 17.60 12.37
C ARG A 127 5.47 16.55 12.34
N ASP A 128 5.30 15.79 13.41
CA ASP A 128 4.33 14.71 13.54
C ASP A 128 2.88 15.15 13.28
N HIS A 129 2.54 16.38 13.65
CA HIS A 129 1.23 17.01 13.37
C HIS A 129 0.88 17.11 11.87
N GLU A 130 1.88 17.08 10.98
CA GLU A 130 1.68 17.11 9.53
C GLU A 130 1.18 15.78 8.96
N ASP A 131 1.40 14.65 9.67
CA ASP A 131 1.06 13.32 9.18
C ASP A 131 -0.42 13.24 8.79
N ALA A 132 -0.68 12.57 7.66
CA ALA A 132 -2.01 12.43 7.08
C ALA A 132 -3.03 11.85 8.06
N TYR A 133 -2.60 11.00 8.99
CA TYR A 133 -3.49 10.35 9.96
C TYR A 133 -3.56 11.07 11.31
N ILE A 134 -2.94 12.24 11.47
CA ILE A 134 -3.08 13.07 12.67
C ILE A 134 -4.13 14.15 12.40
N VAL A 135 -5.35 13.90 12.88
CA VAL A 135 -6.51 14.81 12.72
C VAL A 135 -6.92 15.51 14.03
N SER A 136 -6.45 15.00 15.17
CA SER A 136 -6.64 15.57 16.50
C SER A 136 -5.50 15.10 17.42
N PRO A 137 -4.98 15.94 18.34
CA PRO A 137 -3.92 15.55 19.28
C PRO A 137 -4.28 14.38 20.21
N SER A 138 -5.55 14.23 20.57
CA SER A 138 -6.00 13.20 21.51
C SER A 138 -6.42 11.89 20.84
N LEU A 139 -6.49 11.85 19.50
CA LEU A 139 -6.94 10.69 18.76
C LEU A 139 -5.74 9.87 18.25
N PRO A 140 -5.63 8.57 18.60
CA PRO A 140 -4.49 7.77 18.18
C PRO A 140 -4.41 7.63 16.66
N ARG A 141 -3.21 7.78 16.10
CA ARG A 141 -2.94 7.67 14.66
C ARG A 141 -3.49 6.38 14.04
N ASP A 142 -3.33 5.25 14.72
CA ASP A 142 -3.78 3.95 14.20
C ASP A 142 -5.31 3.79 14.15
N ILE A 143 -6.03 4.51 15.03
CA ILE A 143 -7.49 4.61 14.98
C ILE A 143 -7.92 5.35 13.71
N VAL A 144 -7.29 6.49 13.44
CA VAL A 144 -7.54 7.31 12.25
C VAL A 144 -7.19 6.53 10.99
N LYS A 145 -6.02 5.89 10.97
CA LYS A 145 -5.57 5.06 9.85
C LYS A 145 -6.57 3.96 9.51
N LYS A 146 -7.12 3.28 10.54
CA LYS A 146 -8.14 2.25 10.31
C LYS A 146 -9.44 2.85 9.79
N MET A 147 -9.86 4.01 10.30
CA MET A 147 -11.05 4.69 9.80
C MET A 147 -10.88 5.10 8.33
N VAL A 148 -9.75 5.69 7.94
CA VAL A 148 -9.43 6.05 6.55
C VAL A 148 -9.46 4.82 5.64
N GLU A 149 -8.83 3.71 6.06
CA GLU A 149 -8.87 2.44 5.31
C GLU A 149 -10.32 2.03 5.02
N LEU A 150 -11.21 2.09 6.01
CA LEU A 150 -12.63 1.77 5.82
C LEU A 150 -13.36 2.80 4.95
N MET A 151 -13.08 4.09 5.13
CA MET A 151 -13.65 5.17 4.32
C MET A 151 -13.32 4.99 2.84
N LEU A 152 -12.12 4.51 2.48
CA LEU A 152 -11.76 4.24 1.09
C LEU A 152 -12.38 2.95 0.52
N ASN A 153 -12.79 2.00 1.37
CA ASN A 153 -13.18 0.64 0.94
C ASN A 153 -14.66 0.29 1.16
N VAL A 154 -15.42 1.07 1.95
CA VAL A 154 -16.79 0.73 2.35
C VAL A 154 -17.76 1.81 1.87
N LYS A 155 -18.89 1.41 1.30
CA LYS A 155 -19.86 2.33 0.71
C LYS A 155 -20.75 2.95 1.78
N GLY A 156 -20.68 4.27 1.94
CA GLY A 156 -21.51 5.05 2.87
C GLY A 156 -21.00 5.10 4.32
N ARG A 157 -21.23 6.26 4.97
CA ARG A 157 -20.78 6.55 6.35
C ARG A 157 -21.32 5.57 7.39
N SER A 158 -22.61 5.24 7.32
CA SER A 158 -23.24 4.30 8.26
C SER A 158 -22.61 2.91 8.20
N ALA A 159 -22.28 2.43 6.99
CA ALA A 159 -21.63 1.14 6.81
C ALA A 159 -20.18 1.16 7.33
N VAL A 160 -19.43 2.25 7.09
CA VAL A 160 -18.09 2.46 7.66
C VAL A 160 -18.14 2.37 9.19
N SER A 161 -19.04 3.13 9.83
CA SER A 161 -19.21 3.12 11.28
C SER A 161 -19.54 1.72 11.81
N ASN A 162 -20.41 0.97 11.12
CA ASN A 162 -20.76 -0.39 11.50
C ASN A 162 -19.57 -1.36 11.41
N VAL A 163 -18.77 -1.29 10.35
CA VAL A 163 -17.58 -2.14 10.18
C VAL A 163 -16.50 -1.76 11.19
N PHE A 164 -16.29 -0.47 11.42
CA PHE A 164 -15.35 0.04 12.41
C PHE A 164 -15.72 -0.43 13.83
N ASN A 165 -17.00 -0.36 14.19
CA ASN A 165 -17.49 -0.89 15.47
C ASN A 165 -17.29 -2.40 15.62
N LYS A 166 -17.39 -3.20 14.55
CA LYS A 166 -17.09 -4.64 14.61
C LYS A 166 -15.61 -4.89 14.89
N TRP A 167 -14.72 -4.09 14.29
CA TRP A 167 -13.28 -4.14 14.53
C TRP A 167 -12.91 -3.74 15.95
N LEU A 168 -13.49 -2.64 16.47
CA LEU A 168 -13.31 -2.18 17.86
C LEU A 168 -13.87 -3.16 18.88
N LYS A 169 -15.05 -3.73 18.65
CA LYS A 169 -15.68 -4.74 19.53
C LYS A 169 -15.04 -6.13 19.40
N GLN A 170 -13.95 -6.23 18.64
CA GLN A 170 -13.15 -7.44 18.48
C GLN A 170 -13.98 -8.67 18.04
N LYS A 171 -14.96 -8.47 17.14
CA LYS A 171 -15.94 -9.50 16.76
C LYS A 171 -15.42 -10.50 15.71
N ASN A 172 -14.22 -10.34 15.18
CA ASN A 172 -13.64 -11.30 14.24
C ASN A 172 -13.08 -12.51 14.98
N SER A 173 -13.26 -13.72 14.43
CA SER A 173 -12.65 -14.93 14.99
C SER A 173 -11.13 -14.91 14.90
N LYS A 174 -10.59 -14.22 13.90
CA LYS A 174 -9.14 -14.02 13.74
C LYS A 174 -8.70 -12.77 14.50
N LYS A 175 -7.86 -12.94 15.53
CA LYS A 175 -7.42 -11.87 16.44
C LYS A 175 -6.68 -10.73 15.73
N ASP A 176 -5.88 -11.03 14.71
CA ASP A 176 -5.14 -10.08 13.87
C ASP A 176 -6.07 -9.16 13.06
N ARG A 177 -7.35 -9.52 12.92
CA ARG A 177 -8.37 -8.72 12.23
C ARG A 177 -9.20 -7.84 13.16
N ASN A 178 -8.83 -7.75 14.43
CA ASN A 178 -9.49 -6.94 15.45
C ASN A 178 -8.57 -5.82 15.94
N ALA A 179 -9.14 -4.80 16.60
CA ALA A 179 -8.34 -3.82 17.32
C ALA A 179 -7.59 -4.48 18.48
N SER A 180 -6.39 -4.00 18.82
CA SER A 180 -5.72 -4.43 20.05
C SER A 180 -6.45 -3.87 21.27
N SER A 181 -6.38 -4.54 22.42
CA SER A 181 -7.02 -4.06 23.65
C SER A 181 -6.51 -2.69 24.09
N LYS A 182 -5.26 -2.35 23.73
CA LYS A 182 -4.71 -1.00 23.92
C LYS A 182 -5.44 0.03 23.05
N LEU A 183 -5.56 -0.22 21.74
CA LEU A 183 -6.25 0.71 20.83
C LEU A 183 -7.72 0.91 21.20
N VAL A 184 -8.40 -0.13 21.70
CA VAL A 184 -9.78 -0.01 22.20
C VAL A 184 -9.86 0.96 23.38
N ARG A 185 -8.95 0.83 24.37
CA ARG A 185 -8.88 1.76 25.50
C ARG A 185 -8.57 3.19 25.05
N ASP A 186 -7.55 3.34 24.20
CA ASP A 186 -7.11 4.65 23.73
C ASP A 186 -8.25 5.35 22.93
N TYR A 187 -9.05 4.60 22.15
CA TYR A 187 -10.24 5.12 21.47
C TYR A 187 -11.29 5.67 22.45
N TYR A 188 -11.66 4.91 23.49
CA TYR A 188 -12.66 5.36 24.46
C TYR A 188 -12.16 6.55 25.31
N GLN A 189 -10.87 6.59 25.62
CA GLN A 189 -10.25 7.72 26.31
C GLN A 189 -10.24 9.00 25.48
N ALA A 190 -10.10 8.88 24.15
CA ALA A 190 -10.15 10.03 23.25
C ALA A 190 -11.55 10.69 23.20
N GLY A 191 -12.61 9.96 23.56
CA GLY A 191 -13.96 10.52 23.75
C GLY A 191 -14.71 10.87 22.47
N TYR A 192 -14.20 10.52 21.29
CA TYR A 192 -14.85 10.81 20.01
C TYR A 192 -15.85 9.72 19.59
N SER A 193 -16.92 10.13 18.93
CA SER A 193 -17.78 9.25 18.15
C SER A 193 -17.17 8.95 16.77
N ASN A 194 -17.59 7.84 16.15
CA ASN A 194 -17.18 7.51 14.77
C ASN A 194 -17.52 8.61 13.76
N ILE A 195 -18.62 9.32 13.96
CA ILE A 195 -19.05 10.42 13.08
C ILE A 195 -18.08 11.59 13.17
N GLU A 196 -17.71 12.01 14.38
CA GLU A 196 -16.75 13.08 14.60
C GLU A 196 -15.38 12.74 14.02
N ILE A 197 -14.92 11.49 14.18
CA ILE A 197 -13.65 11.04 13.57
C ILE A 197 -13.71 11.15 12.04
N MET A 198 -14.81 10.70 11.43
CA MET A 198 -15.00 10.81 9.98
C MET A 198 -15.02 12.28 9.53
N ASP A 199 -15.66 13.18 10.29
CA ASP A 199 -15.71 14.61 9.97
C ASP A 199 -14.35 15.28 10.10
N LEU A 200 -13.55 14.90 11.10
CA LEU A 200 -12.17 15.37 11.25
C LEU A 200 -11.29 14.91 10.07
N ILE A 201 -11.44 13.66 9.63
CA ILE A 201 -10.73 13.12 8.46
C ILE A 201 -11.16 13.86 7.20
N GLU A 202 -12.46 14.00 6.95
CA GLU A 202 -13.00 14.72 5.79
C GLU A 202 -12.55 16.18 5.77
N ARG A 203 -12.47 16.85 6.92
CA ARG A 203 -11.98 18.23 7.02
C ARG A 203 -10.49 18.33 6.70
N LYS A 204 -9.66 17.43 7.23
CA LYS A 204 -8.21 17.40 6.91
C LYS A 204 -7.97 17.08 5.43
N HIS A 205 -8.82 16.24 4.85
CA HIS A 205 -8.69 15.73 3.48
C HIS A 205 -9.81 16.19 2.55
N GLU A 206 -10.21 17.47 2.68
CA GLU A 206 -11.36 18.03 1.95
C GLU A 206 -11.22 17.86 0.44
N SER A 207 -10.03 18.11 -0.09
CA SER A 207 -9.71 18.02 -1.52
C SER A 207 -9.92 16.63 -2.12
N ILE A 208 -9.76 15.57 -1.33
CA ILE A 208 -9.93 14.18 -1.78
C ILE A 208 -11.19 13.54 -1.22
N LYS A 209 -12.09 14.30 -0.60
CA LYS A 209 -13.32 13.78 0.01
C LYS A 209 -14.18 12.98 -0.96
N SER A 210 -14.16 13.29 -2.25
CA SER A 210 -14.89 12.56 -3.30
C SER A 210 -14.45 11.10 -3.50
N TYR A 211 -13.29 10.71 -2.95
CA TYR A 211 -12.78 9.33 -3.00
C TYR A 211 -13.30 8.46 -1.85
N PHE A 212 -13.80 9.08 -0.77
CA PHE A 212 -14.33 8.35 0.36
C PHE A 212 -15.74 7.81 0.08
N TYR A 213 -16.07 6.72 0.76
CA TYR A 213 -17.37 6.07 0.79
C TYR A 213 -17.83 5.47 -0.54
N LYS A 214 -16.89 5.19 -1.44
CA LYS A 214 -17.15 4.64 -2.78
C LYS A 214 -17.22 3.10 -2.83
N GLY A 215 -16.96 2.46 -1.69
CA GLY A 215 -17.10 1.01 -1.55
C GLY A 215 -15.94 0.23 -2.11
N LYS A 216 -16.14 -1.09 -2.18
CA LYS A 216 -15.05 -2.04 -2.40
C LYS A 216 -14.32 -1.83 -3.72
N LEU A 217 -15.05 -1.48 -4.78
CA LEU A 217 -14.46 -1.27 -6.10
C LEU A 217 -13.47 -0.10 -6.11
N ALA A 218 -13.77 1.00 -5.40
CA ALA A 218 -12.85 2.13 -5.28
C ALA A 218 -11.55 1.73 -4.57
N GLY A 219 -11.67 1.02 -3.45
CA GLY A 219 -10.51 0.48 -2.75
C GLY A 219 -9.65 -0.46 -3.59
N GLN A 220 -10.28 -1.24 -4.49
CA GLN A 220 -9.57 -2.09 -5.45
C GLN A 220 -8.85 -1.30 -6.53
N ILE A 221 -9.46 -0.23 -7.05
CA ILE A 221 -8.79 0.69 -7.97
C ILE A 221 -7.53 1.27 -7.29
N LEU A 222 -7.65 1.79 -6.06
CA LEU A 222 -6.51 2.34 -5.32
C LEU A 222 -5.38 1.33 -5.12
N GLN A 223 -5.69 0.07 -4.80
CA GLN A 223 -4.69 -0.99 -4.66
C GLN A 223 -4.01 -1.34 -5.98
N TRP A 224 -4.75 -1.27 -7.10
CA TRP A 224 -4.19 -1.50 -8.43
C TRP A 224 -3.25 -0.36 -8.84
N GLU A 225 -3.65 0.88 -8.58
CA GLU A 225 -2.83 2.08 -8.81
C GLU A 225 -1.54 2.04 -7.99
N GLU A 226 -1.65 1.73 -6.70
CA GLU A 226 -0.50 1.52 -5.80
C GLU A 226 0.45 0.46 -6.35
N ALA A 227 -0.09 -0.70 -6.74
CA ALA A 227 0.74 -1.77 -7.28
C ALA A 227 1.45 -1.33 -8.58
N ASN A 228 0.79 -0.63 -9.48
CA ASN A 228 1.41 -0.13 -10.71
C ASN A 228 2.51 0.89 -10.44
N LEU A 229 2.24 1.87 -9.57
CA LEU A 229 3.19 2.88 -9.15
C LEU A 229 4.47 2.25 -8.59
N ILE A 230 4.33 1.34 -7.61
CA ILE A 230 5.45 0.71 -6.94
C ILE A 230 6.28 -0.16 -7.89
N HIS A 231 5.62 -0.91 -8.77
CA HIS A 231 6.33 -1.70 -9.79
C HIS A 231 7.04 -0.81 -10.81
N HIS A 232 6.43 0.31 -11.22
CA HIS A 232 7.05 1.24 -12.14
C HIS A 232 8.33 1.84 -11.53
N ILE A 233 8.26 2.29 -10.26
CA ILE A 233 9.41 2.81 -9.54
C ILE A 233 10.51 1.73 -9.47
N ALA A 234 10.18 0.51 -9.04
CA ALA A 234 11.14 -0.57 -8.89
C ALA A 234 11.79 -0.95 -10.24
N HIS A 235 11.00 -1.08 -11.30
CA HIS A 235 11.50 -1.38 -12.64
C HIS A 235 12.40 -0.26 -13.18
N THR A 236 12.00 1.00 -13.01
CA THR A 236 12.80 2.14 -13.46
C THR A 236 14.12 2.23 -12.70
N LEU A 237 14.13 1.92 -11.40
CA LEU A 237 15.36 1.85 -10.61
C LEU A 237 16.30 0.76 -11.14
N GLN A 238 15.78 -0.44 -11.45
CA GLN A 238 16.57 -1.51 -12.04
C GLN A 238 17.12 -1.13 -13.42
N GLU A 239 16.28 -0.61 -14.31
CA GLU A 239 16.69 -0.30 -15.69
C GLU A 239 17.68 0.87 -15.77
N LYS A 240 17.46 1.95 -15.01
CA LYS A 240 18.28 3.16 -15.11
C LYS A 240 19.52 3.16 -14.22
N PHE A 241 19.48 2.44 -13.09
CA PHE A 241 20.55 2.47 -12.10
C PHE A 241 21.20 1.11 -11.84
N GLY A 242 20.66 0.03 -12.42
CA GLY A 242 21.36 -1.26 -12.50
C GLY A 242 21.45 -2.05 -11.19
N PHE A 243 20.55 -1.82 -10.23
CA PHE A 243 20.52 -2.59 -8.98
C PHE A 243 19.15 -3.25 -8.73
N PRO A 244 19.13 -4.44 -8.08
CA PRO A 244 17.90 -5.13 -7.75
C PRO A 244 17.04 -4.35 -6.75
N VAL A 245 15.76 -4.29 -7.08
CA VAL A 245 14.71 -3.76 -6.19
C VAL A 245 13.59 -4.78 -6.13
N LEU A 246 13.20 -5.18 -4.93
CA LEU A 246 12.05 -6.03 -4.66
C LEU A 246 10.89 -5.18 -4.18
N THR A 247 9.68 -5.59 -4.54
CA THR A 247 8.45 -4.91 -4.11
C THR A 247 7.68 -5.81 -3.15
N VAL A 248 7.14 -5.22 -2.08
CA VAL A 248 6.17 -5.86 -1.18
C VAL A 248 5.08 -4.84 -0.80
N TYR A 249 3.90 -4.94 -1.41
CA TYR A 249 2.85 -3.92 -1.28
C TYR A 249 3.37 -2.53 -1.69
N ASP A 250 3.40 -1.58 -0.78
CA ASP A 250 3.92 -0.21 -0.87
C ASP A 250 5.41 -0.09 -0.47
N GLU A 251 6.07 -1.20 -0.15
CA GLU A 251 7.46 -1.26 0.32
C GLU A 251 8.41 -1.65 -0.84
N LEU A 252 9.53 -0.93 -0.94
CA LEU A 252 10.68 -1.26 -1.80
C LEU A 252 11.81 -1.81 -0.93
N ILE A 253 12.43 -2.92 -1.36
CA ILE A 253 13.56 -3.57 -0.68
C ILE A 253 14.73 -3.67 -1.64
N PHE A 254 15.91 -3.21 -1.24
CA PHE A 254 17.10 -3.09 -2.08
C PHE A 254 18.36 -3.05 -1.20
N GLU A 255 19.56 -3.14 -1.79
CA GLU A 255 20.83 -3.09 -1.05
C GLU A 255 21.01 -1.74 -0.32
N GLU A 256 21.47 -1.77 0.95
CA GLU A 256 21.53 -0.59 1.83
C GLU A 256 22.20 0.65 1.20
N GLN A 257 23.29 0.43 0.48
CA GLN A 257 24.07 1.49 -0.17
C GLN A 257 23.23 2.40 -1.09
N HIS A 258 22.10 1.91 -1.62
CA HIS A 258 21.23 2.67 -2.50
C HIS A 258 20.16 3.50 -1.77
N LEU A 259 20.09 3.44 -0.43
CA LEU A 259 19.07 4.14 0.36
C LEU A 259 18.99 5.65 0.10
N PRO A 260 20.11 6.41 0.03
CA PRO A 260 20.03 7.84 -0.27
C PRO A 260 19.46 8.12 -1.67
N LEU A 261 19.81 7.29 -2.66
CA LEU A 261 19.34 7.41 -4.03
C LEU A 261 17.83 7.12 -4.12
N VAL A 262 17.37 6.02 -3.53
CA VAL A 262 15.96 5.62 -3.57
C VAL A 262 15.09 6.66 -2.88
N LYS A 263 15.46 7.15 -1.69
CA LYS A 263 14.71 8.20 -0.99
C LYS A 263 14.57 9.48 -1.81
N ARG A 264 15.64 9.87 -2.53
CA ARG A 264 15.64 11.05 -3.39
C ARG A 264 14.73 10.88 -4.62
N LEU A 265 14.69 9.69 -5.19
CA LEU A 265 14.05 9.45 -6.49
C LEU A 265 12.62 8.93 -6.40
N MET A 266 12.22 8.24 -5.33
CA MET A 266 10.94 7.52 -5.25
C MET A 266 9.72 8.36 -5.68
N PHE A 267 9.61 9.62 -5.23
CA PHE A 267 8.49 10.50 -5.58
C PHE A 267 8.61 11.15 -6.95
N THR A 268 9.84 11.31 -7.45
CA THR A 268 10.10 11.82 -8.80
C THR A 268 9.78 10.74 -9.84
N LEU A 269 10.21 9.50 -9.57
CA LEU A 269 9.89 8.34 -10.40
C LEU A 269 8.43 7.92 -10.30
N GLY A 270 7.72 8.37 -9.26
CA GLY A 270 6.29 8.16 -9.15
C GLY A 270 5.47 8.99 -10.15
N ASP A 271 6.07 9.99 -10.78
CA ASP A 271 5.46 10.75 -11.88
C ASP A 271 5.69 10.01 -13.20
N CYS A 272 4.75 9.13 -13.53
CA CYS A 272 4.85 8.21 -14.65
C CYS A 272 3.72 8.44 -15.66
N GLU A 273 4.08 8.86 -16.88
CA GLU A 273 3.14 9.09 -17.97
C GLU A 273 2.33 7.84 -18.32
N ILE A 274 2.94 6.65 -18.28
CA ILE A 274 2.28 5.38 -18.55
C ILE A 274 1.25 5.07 -17.45
N CYS A 275 1.62 5.24 -16.18
CA CYS A 275 0.69 5.04 -15.06
C CYS A 275 -0.47 6.05 -15.14
N ALA A 276 -0.19 7.30 -15.47
CA ALA A 276 -1.22 8.33 -15.66
C ALA A 276 -2.17 8.00 -16.82
N HIS A 277 -1.63 7.53 -17.96
CA HIS A 277 -2.40 7.18 -19.15
C HIS A 277 -3.40 6.05 -18.89
N TYR A 278 -3.00 5.03 -18.13
CA TYR A 278 -3.86 3.89 -17.81
C TYR A 278 -4.61 4.04 -16.47
N SER A 279 -4.53 5.19 -15.81
CA SER A 279 -5.14 5.38 -14.50
C SER A 279 -6.66 5.26 -14.53
N LEU A 280 -7.21 4.61 -13.52
CA LEU A 280 -8.64 4.46 -13.24
C LEU A 280 -9.10 5.38 -12.10
N MET A 281 -8.23 6.25 -11.56
CA MET A 281 -8.53 7.12 -10.42
C MET A 281 -9.75 8.03 -10.67
N SER A 282 -9.93 8.51 -11.90
CA SER A 282 -11.08 9.35 -12.28
C SER A 282 -12.42 8.61 -12.19
N GLN A 283 -12.41 7.28 -12.34
CA GLN A 283 -13.61 6.45 -12.28
C GLN A 283 -14.16 6.31 -10.86
N ILE A 284 -13.31 6.42 -9.83
CA ILE A 284 -13.72 6.27 -8.42
C ILE A 284 -14.82 7.28 -8.05
N LYS A 285 -14.72 8.51 -8.52
CA LYS A 285 -15.66 9.59 -8.17
C LYS A 285 -17.09 9.29 -8.65
N GLN A 286 -17.24 8.48 -9.70
CA GLN A 286 -18.51 8.13 -10.33
C GLN A 286 -19.20 6.90 -9.70
N LEU A 287 -18.57 6.25 -8.71
CA LEU A 287 -19.09 5.06 -8.00
C LEU A 287 -20.09 5.37 -6.87
#